data_AF-A0A8C2NGB9-F1
#
_entry.id   AF-A0A8C2NGB9-F1
#
_cell.length_a   1.000
_cell.length_b   1.000
_cell.length_c   1.000
_cell.angle_alpha   90.00
_cell.angle_beta   90.00
_cell.angle_gamma   90.00
#
_symmetry.space_group_name_H-M   'P 1'
#
loop_
_entity.id
_entity.type
_entity.pdbx_description
1 polymer ?
#
loop_
_entity_poly.entity_id
_entity_poly.type
_entity_poly.pdbx_seq_one_letter_code
_entity_poly.pdbx_strand_id
1 'polypeptide(L)'
;MLQCLILELETVFSWLNLAKFGFSDIVGIDYSPFAVQLSGGITEKQGLSNIKLKGEYFLNPSTKLSGFYSCIDKGTSDPISSNPDNAIGKRKQYVKSLFRVLKVKGFFLITLCDWTKEE
;
A
#
# COMPACT_ATOMS: atom_id res chain seq x y z
N MET A 1 18.36 6.95 -3.47
CA MET A 1 17.60 5.70 -3.59
C MET A 1 16.11 6.06 -3.65
N LEU A 2 15.35 5.49 -4.59
CA LEU A 2 13.93 5.81 -4.80
C LEU A 2 13.08 4.95 -3.85
N GLN A 3 12.50 5.55 -2.82
CA GLN A 3 11.67 4.83 -1.84
C GLN A 3 10.27 4.59 -2.41
N CYS A 4 9.78 3.35 -2.33
CA CYS A 4 8.46 2.95 -2.82
C CYS A 4 7.57 2.51 -1.66
N LEU A 5 6.35 3.05 -1.62
CA LEU A 5 5.27 2.59 -0.75
C LEU A 5 4.31 1.71 -1.55
N ILE A 6 3.91 0.58 -0.98
CA ILE A 6 2.90 -0.31 -1.55
C ILE A 6 1.72 -0.41 -0.59
N LEU A 7 0.52 -0.21 -1.12
CA LEU A 7 -0.77 -0.44 -0.48
C LEU A 7 -1.42 -1.61 -1.21
N GLU A 8 -1.34 -2.80 -0.63
CA GLU A 8 -1.99 -4.00 -1.17
C GLU A 8 -2.76 -4.63 -0.01
N LEU A 9 -4.08 -4.74 -0.16
CA LEU A 9 -4.91 -5.37 0.87
C LEU A 9 -4.78 -6.89 0.76
N GLU A 10 -4.50 -7.51 1.90
CA GLU A 10 -4.66 -8.95 2.14
C GLU A 10 -3.86 -9.87 1.20
N THR A 11 -2.97 -9.31 0.38
CA THR A 11 -2.19 -10.04 -0.63
C THR A 11 -0.74 -9.58 -0.70
N VAL A 12 0.14 -10.55 -0.95
CA VAL A 12 1.61 -10.42 -0.75
C VAL A 12 2.37 -10.39 -2.09
N PHE A 13 1.68 -10.49 -3.22
CA PHE A 13 2.35 -10.86 -4.48
C PHE A 13 3.16 -9.75 -5.13
N SER A 14 2.71 -8.49 -5.05
CA SER A 14 3.30 -7.41 -5.86
C SER A 14 4.69 -6.99 -5.34
N TRP A 15 4.84 -6.99 -4.02
CA TRP A 15 6.03 -6.69 -3.24
C TRP A 15 7.21 -7.59 -3.60
N LEU A 16 6.93 -8.90 -3.73
CA LEU A 16 7.92 -9.92 -4.08
C LEU A 16 8.48 -9.69 -5.48
N ASN A 17 7.60 -9.36 -6.43
CA ASN A 17 8.01 -9.13 -7.81
C ASN A 17 8.90 -7.90 -7.91
N LEU A 18 8.51 -6.78 -7.30
CA LEU A 18 9.33 -5.56 -7.29
C LEU A 18 10.71 -5.81 -6.67
N ALA A 19 10.78 -6.50 -5.53
CA ALA A 19 12.06 -6.84 -4.92
C ALA A 19 12.93 -7.71 -5.83
N LYS A 20 12.35 -8.68 -6.54
CA LYS A 20 13.06 -9.53 -7.52
C LYS A 20 13.54 -8.76 -8.75
N PHE A 21 12.83 -7.72 -9.16
CA PHE A 21 13.24 -6.81 -10.24
C PHE A 21 14.30 -5.78 -9.80
N GLY A 22 14.83 -5.90 -8.57
CA GLY A 22 15.93 -5.06 -8.09
C GLY A 22 15.49 -3.75 -7.46
N PHE A 23 14.19 -3.55 -7.23
CA PHE A 23 13.74 -2.40 -6.44
C PHE A 23 14.17 -2.58 -4.99
N SER A 24 14.72 -1.52 -4.40
CA SER A 24 15.15 -1.45 -3.01
C SER A 24 14.31 -0.42 -2.23
N ASP A 25 14.42 -0.42 -0.90
CA ASP A 25 13.64 0.47 -0.03
C ASP A 25 12.12 0.38 -0.24
N ILE A 26 11.62 -0.85 -0.39
CA ILE A 26 10.19 -1.12 -0.48
C ILE A 26 9.64 -1.14 0.93
N VAL A 27 8.68 -0.27 1.20
CA VAL A 27 7.81 -0.39 2.37
C VAL A 27 6.46 -0.79 1.85
N GLY A 28 5.80 -1.69 2.55
CA GLY A 28 4.36 -1.60 2.47
C GLY A 28 3.68 -2.00 3.75
N ILE A 29 2.40 -1.71 3.72
CA ILE A 29 1.57 -1.65 4.89
C ILE A 29 0.29 -2.44 4.65
N ASP A 30 -0.23 -3.00 5.73
CA ASP A 30 -1.58 -3.55 5.77
C ASP A 30 -2.17 -3.24 7.16
N TYR A 31 -3.48 -3.05 7.25
CA TYR A 31 -4.14 -2.86 8.54
C TYR A 31 -4.28 -4.19 9.31
N SER A 32 -4.26 -5.32 8.61
CA SER A 32 -4.39 -6.67 9.14
C SER A 32 -3.04 -7.18 9.67
N PRO A 33 -2.90 -7.40 10.98
CA PRO A 33 -1.67 -7.97 11.54
C PRO A 33 -1.34 -9.35 10.97
N PHE A 34 -2.37 -10.13 10.63
CA PHE A 34 -2.22 -11.44 10.01
C PHE A 34 -1.60 -11.33 8.62
N ALA A 35 -2.08 -10.40 7.79
CA ALA A 35 -1.51 -10.16 6.46
C ALA A 35 -0.04 -9.74 6.54
N VAL A 36 0.32 -8.88 7.49
CA VAL A 36 1.70 -8.47 7.74
C VAL A 36 2.57 -9.67 8.18
N GLN A 37 2.07 -10.49 9.10
CA GLN A 37 2.79 -11.68 9.58
C GLN A 37 3.01 -12.71 8.46
N LEU A 38 1.96 -13.02 7.70
CA LEU A 38 2.02 -13.93 6.56
C LEU A 38 3.03 -13.42 5.52
N SER A 39 2.97 -12.12 5.21
CA SER A 39 3.90 -11.47 4.30
C SER A 39 5.34 -11.58 4.79
N GLY A 40 5.57 -11.36 6.09
CA GLY A 40 6.87 -11.53 6.73
C GLY A 40 7.45 -12.91 6.49
N GLY A 41 6.68 -13.96 6.80
CA GLY A 41 7.12 -15.35 6.61
C GLY A 41 7.43 -15.68 5.14
N ILE A 42 6.68 -15.13 4.19
CA ILE A 42 6.96 -15.33 2.75
C ILE A 42 8.25 -14.60 2.34
N THR A 43 8.44 -13.36 2.78
CA THR A 43 9.66 -12.58 2.46
C THR A 43 10.91 -13.21 3.05
N GLU A 44 10.84 -13.72 4.28
CA GLU A 44 11.93 -14.45 4.94
C GLU A 44 12.26 -15.73 4.18
N LYS A 45 11.24 -16.56 3.85
CA LYS A 45 11.42 -17.79 3.09
C LYS A 45 12.04 -17.56 1.70
N GLN A 46 11.81 -16.39 1.10
CA GLN A 46 12.38 -16.01 -0.20
C GLN A 46 13.72 -15.26 -0.09
N GLY A 47 14.25 -15.03 1.12
CA GLY A 47 15.52 -14.33 1.32
C GLY A 47 15.49 -12.85 0.92
N LEU A 48 14.31 -12.22 0.95
CA LEU A 48 14.13 -10.83 0.55
C LEU A 48 14.28 -9.89 1.75
N SER A 49 15.48 -9.35 1.95
CA SER A 49 15.81 -8.44 3.06
C SER A 49 15.53 -6.95 2.76
N ASN A 50 15.21 -6.62 1.52
CA ASN A 50 14.99 -5.26 1.02
C ASN A 50 13.54 -4.74 1.18
N ILE A 51 12.64 -5.55 1.74
CA ILE A 51 11.24 -5.20 1.99
C ILE A 51 11.02 -4.95 3.49
N LYS A 52 10.38 -3.85 3.84
CA LYS A 52 9.93 -3.53 5.20
C LYS A 52 8.41 -3.59 5.26
N LEU A 53 7.88 -4.43 6.14
CA LEU A 53 6.45 -4.62 6.34
C LEU A 53 6.00 -3.94 7.63
N LYS A 54 4.84 -3.28 7.63
CA LYS A 54 4.28 -2.62 8.81
C LYS A 54 2.77 -2.81 8.92
N GLY A 55 2.28 -3.01 10.14
CA GLY A 55 0.87 -2.89 10.46
C GLY A 55 0.49 -1.41 10.51
N GLU A 56 -0.30 -0.93 9.55
CA GLU A 56 -0.67 0.48 9.47
C GLU A 56 -1.98 0.69 8.71
N TYR A 57 -2.85 1.56 9.24
CA TYR A 57 -4.11 1.90 8.58
C TYR A 57 -3.94 3.13 7.68
N PHE A 58 -4.08 2.96 6.37
CA PHE A 58 -3.72 4.02 5.42
C PHE A 58 -4.58 5.29 5.50
N LEU A 59 -5.85 5.21 5.93
CA LEU A 59 -6.68 6.44 6.09
C LEU A 59 -6.20 7.33 7.24
N ASN A 60 -5.43 6.78 8.18
CA ASN A 60 -4.81 7.55 9.25
C ASN A 60 -3.41 7.00 9.56
N PRO A 61 -2.44 7.20 8.64
CA PRO A 61 -1.13 6.61 8.83
C PRO A 61 -0.40 7.29 9.99
N SER A 62 0.72 6.72 10.43
CA SER A 62 1.72 7.35 11.29
C SER A 62 2.43 8.50 10.59
N THR A 63 2.80 9.55 11.32
CA THR A 63 3.63 10.65 10.79
C THR A 63 5.01 10.18 10.30
N LYS A 64 5.46 9.02 10.78
CA LYS A 64 6.70 8.37 10.34
C LYS A 64 6.58 7.72 8.95
N LEU A 65 5.37 7.53 8.43
CA LEU A 65 5.13 7.03 7.08
C LEU A 65 5.05 8.23 6.12
N SER A 66 6.20 8.65 5.61
CA SER A 66 6.32 9.75 4.65
C SER A 66 7.63 9.69 3.88
N GLY A 67 7.73 10.50 2.82
CA GLY A 67 8.96 10.63 2.04
C GLY A 67 9.09 9.68 0.86
N PHE A 68 8.01 9.01 0.48
CA PHE A 68 8.01 8.06 -0.63
C PHE A 68 8.00 8.76 -1.99
N TYR A 69 8.79 8.26 -2.93
CA TYR A 69 8.78 8.77 -4.30
C TYR A 69 7.66 8.17 -5.12
N SER A 70 7.29 6.92 -4.84
CA SER A 70 6.15 6.25 -5.46
C SER A 70 5.23 5.64 -4.40
N CYS A 71 3.93 5.67 -4.67
CA CYS A 71 2.93 4.92 -3.93
C CYS A 71 2.15 4.07 -4.94
N ILE A 72 2.12 2.77 -4.73
CA ILE A 72 1.40 1.81 -5.57
C ILE A 72 0.19 1.32 -4.77
N ASP A 73 -1.00 1.72 -5.17
CA ASP A 73 -2.24 1.16 -4.65
C ASP A 73 -2.71 0.04 -5.55
N LYS A 74 -2.83 -1.14 -4.97
CA LYS A 74 -3.38 -2.33 -5.60
C LYS A 74 -4.60 -2.82 -4.82
N GLY A 75 -5.75 -2.24 -5.12
CA GLY A 75 -7.05 -2.65 -4.55
C GLY A 75 -7.37 -2.07 -3.17
N THR A 76 -6.57 -1.15 -2.63
CA THR A 76 -6.89 -0.48 -1.35
C THR A 76 -7.94 0.62 -1.56
N SER A 77 -7.88 1.33 -2.67
CA SER A 77 -8.80 2.43 -2.99
C SER A 77 -10.25 1.98 -3.19
N ASP A 78 -10.48 0.78 -3.74
CA ASP A 78 -11.82 0.27 -4.07
C ASP A 78 -12.72 0.13 -2.82
N PRO A 79 -12.36 -0.65 -1.77
CA PRO A 79 -13.19 -0.78 -0.57
C PRO A 79 -13.32 0.53 0.23
N ILE A 80 -12.35 1.44 0.12
CA ILE A 80 -12.44 2.80 0.68
C ILE A 80 -13.51 3.61 -0.06
N SER A 81 -13.57 3.47 -1.38
CA SER A 81 -14.48 4.19 -2.27
C SER A 81 -15.91 3.65 -2.23
N SER A 82 -16.09 2.36 -1.91
CA SER A 82 -17.37 1.69 -1.71
C SER A 82 -17.90 1.74 -0.27
N ASN A 83 -17.21 2.43 0.64
CA ASN A 83 -17.50 2.28 2.05
C ASN A 83 -18.95 2.70 2.42
N PRO A 84 -19.75 1.83 3.07
CA PRO A 84 -21.18 2.06 3.29
C PRO A 84 -21.46 3.20 4.29
N ASP A 85 -20.55 3.46 5.22
CA ASP A 85 -20.77 4.47 6.27
C ASP A 85 -20.52 5.89 5.74
N ASN A 86 -19.41 6.10 5.02
CA ASN A 86 -18.98 7.42 4.59
C ASN A 86 -17.95 7.38 3.45
N ALA A 87 -18.35 6.89 2.28
CA ALA A 87 -17.50 6.84 1.09
C ALA A 87 -16.85 8.20 0.75
N ILE A 88 -17.62 9.30 0.77
CA ILE A 88 -17.09 10.63 0.40
C ILE A 88 -16.02 11.09 1.38
N GLY A 89 -16.27 10.96 2.68
CA GLY A 89 -15.30 11.33 3.72
C GLY A 89 -14.04 10.47 3.67
N LYS A 90 -14.19 9.16 3.49
CA LYS A 90 -13.06 8.22 3.42
C LYS A 90 -12.22 8.42 2.16
N ARG A 91 -12.81 8.71 1.00
CA ARG A 91 -12.07 9.13 -0.20
C ARG A 91 -11.27 10.42 0.02
N LYS A 92 -11.86 11.42 0.69
CA LYS A 92 -11.13 12.66 1.05
C LYS A 92 -9.97 12.38 2.01
N GLN A 93 -10.14 11.49 2.98
CA GLN A 93 -9.06 11.07 3.88
C GLN A 93 -7.95 10.32 3.14
N TYR A 94 -8.32 9.39 2.27
CA TYR A 94 -7.39 8.64 1.43
C TYR A 94 -6.48 9.56 0.60
N VAL A 95 -7.08 10.55 -0.07
CA VAL A 95 -6.31 11.56 -0.84
C VAL A 95 -5.38 12.36 0.07
N LYS A 96 -5.84 12.76 1.27
CA LYS A 96 -4.98 13.46 2.25
C LYS A 96 -3.81 12.59 2.71
N SER A 97 -4.05 11.31 2.96
CA SER A 97 -2.99 10.35 3.30
C SER A 97 -1.97 10.22 2.17
N LEU A 98 -2.42 10.09 0.92
CA LEU A 98 -1.54 10.06 -0.26
C LEU A 98 -0.61 11.28 -0.31
N PHE A 99 -1.17 12.49 -0.17
CA PHE A 99 -0.37 13.72 -0.15
C PHE A 99 0.65 13.77 1.00
N ARG A 100 0.35 13.13 2.13
CA ARG A 100 1.23 13.11 3.29
C ARG A 100 2.36 12.08 3.15
N VAL A 101 2.08 10.93 2.54
CA VAL A 101 3.09 9.87 2.39
C VAL A 101 4.04 10.14 1.23
N LEU A 102 3.54 10.76 0.15
CA LEU A 102 4.31 11.06 -1.05
C LEU A 102 5.15 12.34 -0.92
N LYS A 103 6.31 12.34 -1.58
CA LYS A 103 7.10 13.55 -1.83
C LYS A 103 6.41 14.44 -2.85
N VAL A 104 6.77 15.73 -2.83
CA VAL A 104 6.46 16.65 -3.93
C VAL A 104 7.06 16.08 -5.22
N LYS A 105 6.25 16.01 -6.29
CA LYS A 105 6.56 15.33 -7.57
C LYS A 105 6.73 13.80 -7.47
N GLY A 106 6.27 13.19 -6.40
CA GLY A 106 6.13 11.75 -6.32
C GLY A 106 5.07 11.21 -7.28
N PHE A 107 5.15 9.92 -7.59
CA PHE A 107 4.24 9.22 -8.46
C PHE A 107 3.23 8.42 -7.66
N PHE A 108 1.99 8.43 -8.13
CA PHE A 108 0.94 7.57 -7.61
C PHE A 108 0.49 6.65 -8.73
N LEU A 109 0.59 5.34 -8.50
CA LEU A 109 0.06 4.31 -9.38
C LEU A 109 -1.09 3.63 -8.67
N ILE A 110 -2.24 3.54 -9.33
CA ILE A 110 -3.43 2.90 -8.80
C ILE A 110 -3.90 1.85 -9.81
N THR A 111 -4.19 0.65 -9.34
CA THR A 111 -4.94 -0.34 -10.10
C THR A 111 -6.36 -0.37 -9.56
N LEU A 112 -7.31 -0.06 -10.42
CA LEU A 112 -8.74 -0.11 -10.12
C LEU A 112 -9.32 -1.38 -10.74
N CYS A 113 -10.20 -2.07 -10.03
CA CYS A 113 -11.05 -3.08 -10.67
C CYS A 113 -12.15 -2.35 -11.46
N ASP A 114 -12.55 -2.87 -12.63
CA ASP A 114 -13.71 -2.32 -13.34
C ASP A 114 -14.98 -2.70 -12.55
N TRP A 115 -15.70 -1.69 -12.06
CA TRP A 115 -16.95 -1.83 -11.27
C TRP A 115 -18.15 -2.33 -12.10
N THR A 116 -17.91 -3.09 -13.18
CA THR A 116 -18.94 -3.51 -14.13
C THR A 116 -19.34 -4.97 -13.92
N LYS A 117 -19.88 -5.28 -12.74
CA LYS A 117 -20.92 -6.30 -12.50
C LYS A 117 -21.31 -6.32 -11.02
N GLU A 118 -22.59 -6.60 -10.76
CA GLU A 118 -23.09 -6.94 -9.42
C GLU A 118 -22.30 -8.16 -8.90
N GLU A 119 -21.69 -8.00 -7.71
CA GLU A 119 -21.11 -9.09 -6.92
C GLU A 119 -22.11 -9.65 -5.92
#